data_AF-A0A1F6HZ24-F1
#
_entry.id   AF-A0A1F6HZ24-F1
#
_cell.length_a   1.000
_cell.length_b   1.000
_cell.length_c   1.000
_cell.angle_alpha   90.00
_cell.angle_beta   90.00
_cell.angle_gamma   90.00
#
_symmetry.space_group_name_H-M   'P 1'
#
loop_
_entity.id
_entity.type
_entity.pdbx_description
1 polymer ?
#
loop_
_entity_poly.entity_id
_entity_poly.type
_entity_poly.pdbx_seq_one_letter_code
_entity_poly.pdbx_strand_id
1 'polypeptide(L)'
;MKYSLVACGGTFDHFHKGHESLLKLAFSLGVKVIVGVTSDEYVKKLKIKNKKLKIVEDFERRKQEVLEFAEKEKVFNRVEIVKIDDLFGPTLDKNLSIDAIVVSEDSKKGAEIINQKRRELRLKALSILVAPSVYAEDGSLISSARIRNGEINRMGRLYVNPLWLKRDLILPENLREELKKPFGEIVQDIKRNGNFCVIAVGDVTAKKFNENYINQDISAVDFRIAREEKFTSFSELGFSGDEKVITADNPAGSITCDLFSKVLDIFKSDFDKRIILKIAGEEDLAVLPLILGAPLATIIYYGQPNAGLVKVVVSEASKDKAYGLVSKFKLIEIHTRGY
;
A
#
# COMPACT_ATOMS: atom_id res chain seq x y z
N MET A 1 24.61 27.20 -6.43
CA MET A 1 23.14 27.19 -6.23
C MET A 1 22.57 28.47 -6.85
N LYS A 2 21.39 28.40 -7.49
CA LYS A 2 20.81 29.47 -8.32
C LYS A 2 20.00 30.49 -7.51
N TYR A 3 19.43 30.07 -6.38
CA TYR A 3 18.52 30.86 -5.56
C TYR A 3 19.01 30.92 -4.11
N SER A 4 18.74 32.01 -3.39
CA SER A 4 19.15 32.14 -1.98
C SER A 4 18.26 31.28 -1.09
N LEU A 5 16.94 31.32 -1.33
CA LEU A 5 15.96 30.54 -0.59
C LEU A 5 14.94 29.89 -1.53
N VAL A 6 14.84 28.56 -1.44
CA VAL A 6 13.88 27.75 -2.20
C VAL A 6 12.89 27.13 -1.24
N ALA A 7 11.60 27.20 -1.57
CA ALA A 7 10.56 26.45 -0.87
C ALA A 7 10.19 25.19 -1.65
N CYS A 8 9.85 24.11 -0.96
CA CYS A 8 9.08 23.01 -1.52
C CYS A 8 8.14 22.50 -0.43
N GLY A 9 7.01 21.89 -0.82
CA GLY A 9 6.02 21.41 0.13
C GLY A 9 5.38 20.12 -0.32
N GLY A 10 4.95 19.32 0.65
CA GLY A 10 4.28 18.05 0.39
C GLY A 10 3.80 17.38 1.67
N THR A 11 2.99 16.34 1.50
CA THR A 11 2.65 15.47 2.63
C THR A 11 3.81 14.56 2.99
N PHE A 12 4.58 14.08 2.00
CA PHE A 12 5.71 13.16 2.20
C PHE A 12 5.32 11.83 2.86
N ASP A 13 4.08 11.39 2.67
CA ASP A 13 3.59 10.09 3.16
C ASP A 13 4.28 8.93 2.42
N HIS A 14 4.68 7.90 3.17
CA HIS A 14 5.44 6.74 2.68
C HIS A 14 6.59 7.20 1.78
N PHE A 15 7.55 7.90 2.39
CA PHE A 15 8.62 8.61 1.67
C PHE A 15 9.26 7.73 0.57
N HIS A 16 9.22 8.21 -0.67
CA HIS A 16 9.48 7.39 -1.87
C HIS A 16 10.29 8.15 -2.93
N LYS A 17 10.70 7.46 -4.00
CA LYS A 17 11.55 8.04 -5.06
C LYS A 17 11.03 9.32 -5.73
N GLY A 18 9.71 9.45 -5.86
CA GLY A 18 9.09 10.72 -6.28
C GLY A 18 9.41 11.91 -5.35
N HIS A 19 9.34 11.72 -4.03
CA HIS A 19 9.74 12.74 -3.06
C HIS A 19 11.24 13.01 -3.10
N GLU A 20 12.06 11.98 -3.29
CA GLU A 20 13.51 12.16 -3.48
C GLU A 20 13.80 13.07 -4.69
N SER A 21 13.12 12.89 -5.82
CA SER A 21 13.29 13.72 -7.02
C SER A 21 12.94 15.19 -6.74
N LEU A 22 11.80 15.42 -6.07
CA LEU A 22 11.34 16.76 -5.66
C LEU A 22 12.38 17.47 -4.78
N LEU A 23 12.82 16.79 -3.72
CA LEU A 23 13.76 17.34 -2.75
C LEU A 23 15.15 17.52 -3.34
N LYS A 24 15.64 16.58 -4.17
CA LYS A 24 16.93 16.72 -4.87
C LYS A 24 16.95 17.96 -5.77
N LEU A 25 15.87 18.23 -6.50
CA LEU A 25 15.79 19.46 -7.28
C LEU A 25 15.83 20.70 -6.39
N ALA A 26 15.02 20.76 -5.33
CA ALA A 26 15.05 21.87 -4.36
C ALA A 26 16.45 22.07 -3.75
N PHE A 27 17.09 20.96 -3.38
CA PHE A 27 18.42 20.97 -2.79
C PHE A 27 19.47 21.48 -3.79
N SER A 28 19.43 21.07 -5.05
CA SER A 28 20.39 21.53 -6.07
C SER A 28 20.29 23.04 -6.37
N LEU A 29 19.11 23.64 -6.15
CA LEU A 29 18.78 24.99 -6.60
C LEU A 29 18.99 26.06 -5.53
N GLY A 30 18.61 25.80 -4.27
CA GLY A 30 18.63 26.81 -3.20
C GLY A 30 19.90 26.76 -2.35
N VAL A 31 20.38 27.91 -1.84
CA VAL A 31 21.41 27.97 -0.78
C VAL A 31 20.83 27.48 0.54
N LYS A 32 19.65 27.98 0.92
CA LYS A 32 18.77 27.44 1.95
C LYS A 32 17.50 26.86 1.32
N VAL A 33 16.92 25.87 1.99
CA VAL A 33 15.67 25.22 1.55
C VAL A 33 14.69 25.14 2.70
N ILE A 34 13.48 25.64 2.50
CA ILE A 34 12.35 25.40 3.41
C ILE A 34 11.53 24.24 2.86
N VAL A 35 11.34 23.21 3.67
CA VAL A 35 10.49 22.07 3.34
C VAL A 35 9.23 22.12 4.19
N GLY A 36 8.10 22.44 3.55
CA GLY A 36 6.79 22.42 4.17
C GLY A 36 6.23 21.00 4.26
N VAL A 37 6.07 20.46 5.47
CA VAL A 37 5.47 19.14 5.70
C VAL A 37 4.06 19.34 6.23
N THR A 38 3.05 18.79 5.55
CA THR A 38 1.65 19.03 5.93
C THR A 38 1.31 18.46 7.30
N SER A 39 0.49 19.15 8.09
CA SER A 39 -0.04 18.64 9.36
C SER A 39 -1.00 17.46 9.16
N ASP A 40 -1.24 16.70 10.22
CA ASP A 40 -2.22 15.60 10.19
C ASP A 40 -3.65 16.14 10.05
N GLU A 41 -3.94 17.32 10.61
CA GLU A 41 -5.19 18.04 10.48
C GLU A 41 -5.47 18.41 9.02
N TYR A 42 -4.46 18.93 8.30
CA TYR A 42 -4.59 19.28 6.90
C TYR A 42 -4.81 18.03 6.03
N VAL A 43 -4.05 16.96 6.28
CA VAL A 43 -4.23 15.67 5.60
C VAL A 43 -5.64 15.12 5.81
N LYS A 44 -6.18 15.19 7.03
CA LYS A 44 -7.56 14.76 7.33
C LYS A 44 -8.60 15.56 6.54
N LYS A 45 -8.43 16.88 6.41
CA LYS A 45 -9.34 17.74 5.63
C LYS A 45 -9.35 17.40 4.14
N LEU A 46 -8.19 17.07 3.56
CA LEU A 46 -8.08 16.64 2.16
C LEU A 46 -8.81 15.30 1.90
N LYS A 47 -8.92 14.44 2.93
CA LYS A 47 -9.41 13.06 2.84
C LYS A 47 -10.92 12.86 2.98
N ILE A 48 -11.71 13.89 3.29
CA ILE A 48 -13.18 13.76 3.48
C ILE A 48 -13.90 13.19 2.22
N LYS A 49 -13.25 13.16 1.05
CA LYS A 49 -13.82 12.59 -0.18
C LYS A 49 -13.63 11.08 -0.38
N ASN A 50 -12.68 10.42 0.29
CA ASN A 50 -12.41 8.98 0.09
C ASN A 50 -12.53 8.21 1.41
N LYS A 51 -13.73 7.69 1.70
CA LYS A 51 -14.11 7.01 2.96
C LYS A 51 -13.26 5.78 3.32
N LYS A 52 -12.44 5.25 2.41
CA LYS A 52 -11.61 4.03 2.61
C LYS A 52 -10.10 4.27 2.57
N LEU A 53 -9.62 5.52 2.70
CA LEU A 53 -8.18 5.79 2.73
C LEU A 53 -7.52 5.40 4.06
N LYS A 54 -7.07 4.14 4.06
CA LYS A 54 -5.71 3.66 4.37
C LYS A 54 -4.81 4.73 5.02
N ILE A 55 -4.35 4.42 6.23
CA ILE A 55 -3.56 5.24 7.16
C ILE A 55 -2.46 6.01 6.40
N VAL A 56 -2.44 7.35 6.56
CA VAL A 56 -1.25 8.16 6.21
C VAL A 56 -0.39 8.22 7.46
N GLU A 57 0.93 8.16 7.28
CA GLU A 57 1.90 8.31 8.37
C GLU A 57 1.67 9.64 9.11
N ASP A 58 1.91 9.66 10.42
CA ASP A 58 1.77 10.89 11.22
C ASP A 58 2.82 11.94 10.84
N PHE A 59 2.60 13.18 11.29
CA PHE A 59 3.47 14.31 10.98
C PHE A 59 4.92 14.07 11.40
N GLU A 60 5.16 13.50 12.58
CA GLU A 60 6.53 13.32 13.07
C GLU A 60 7.28 12.28 12.24
N ARG A 61 6.63 11.17 11.84
CA ARG A 61 7.24 10.18 10.94
C ARG A 61 7.59 10.80 9.58
N ARG A 62 6.66 11.55 8.97
CA ARG A 62 6.87 12.18 7.66
C ARG A 62 7.96 13.24 7.69
N LYS A 63 8.00 14.04 8.76
CA LYS A 63 9.07 15.01 9.02
C LYS A 63 10.42 14.31 9.18
N GLN A 64 10.47 13.24 9.96
CA GLN A 64 11.70 12.49 10.22
C GLN A 64 12.30 11.90 8.92
N GLU A 65 11.48 11.33 8.05
CA GLU A 65 11.91 10.82 6.74
C GLU A 65 12.55 11.91 5.85
N VAL A 66 11.99 13.12 5.87
CA VAL A 66 12.56 14.27 5.15
C VAL A 66 13.92 14.68 5.75
N LEU A 67 14.06 14.67 7.07
CA LEU A 67 15.33 14.96 7.76
C LEU A 67 16.38 13.91 7.44
N GLU A 68 16.05 12.62 7.56
CA GLU A 68 16.92 11.49 7.22
C GLU A 68 17.40 11.58 5.77
N PHE A 69 16.51 11.98 4.85
CA PHE A 69 16.90 12.20 3.47
C PHE A 69 17.83 13.41 3.28
N ALA A 70 17.58 14.52 3.99
CA ALA A 70 18.47 15.67 3.98
C ALA A 70 19.86 15.37 4.57
N GLU A 71 19.95 14.52 5.59
CA GLU A 71 21.21 14.00 6.15
C GLU A 71 21.94 13.13 5.13
N LYS A 72 21.22 12.19 4.50
CA LYS A 72 21.77 11.32 3.45
C LYS A 72 22.36 12.11 2.29
N GLU A 73 21.69 13.18 1.86
CA GLU A 73 22.16 14.09 0.81
C GLU A 73 23.18 15.13 1.32
N LYS A 74 23.57 15.07 2.61
CA LYS A 74 24.55 15.94 3.28
C LYS A 74 24.20 17.43 3.22
N VAL A 75 22.91 17.74 3.32
CA VAL A 75 22.35 19.11 3.23
C VAL A 75 21.50 19.49 4.44
N PHE A 76 21.47 18.69 5.49
CA PHE A 76 20.67 18.93 6.70
C PHE A 76 20.80 20.37 7.24
N ASN A 77 22.02 20.90 7.36
CA ASN A 77 22.30 22.24 7.95
C ASN A 77 21.69 23.44 7.20
N ARG A 78 21.15 23.22 6.00
CA ARG A 78 20.55 24.25 5.15
C ARG A 78 19.09 23.96 4.83
N VAL A 79 18.52 22.94 5.46
CA VAL A 79 17.12 22.54 5.35
C VAL A 79 16.40 22.95 6.62
N GLU A 80 15.32 23.71 6.47
CA GLU A 80 14.40 24.05 7.55
C GLU A 80 13.06 23.38 7.27
N ILE A 81 12.60 22.53 8.19
CA ILE A 81 11.27 21.93 8.07
C ILE A 81 10.25 22.79 8.78
N VAL A 82 9.18 23.13 8.07
CA VAL A 82 8.05 23.90 8.60
C VAL A 82 6.78 23.05 8.50
N LYS A 83 6.02 22.99 9.60
CA LYS A 83 4.68 22.38 9.58
C LYS A 83 3.73 23.31 8.82
N ILE A 84 3.01 22.77 7.82
CA ILE A 84 2.05 23.55 7.03
C ILE A 84 0.63 23.01 7.18
N ASP A 85 -0.33 23.92 7.41
CA ASP A 85 -1.74 23.62 7.66
C ASP A 85 -2.67 24.11 6.53
N ASP A 86 -2.08 24.66 5.46
CA ASP A 86 -2.77 25.19 4.29
C ASP A 86 -1.90 25.14 3.02
N LEU A 87 -2.45 25.63 1.90
CA LEU A 87 -1.77 25.66 0.59
C LEU A 87 -0.58 26.64 0.55
N PHE A 88 -0.60 27.70 1.34
CA PHE A 88 0.33 28.81 1.24
C PHE A 88 1.57 28.59 2.13
N GLY A 89 1.40 28.05 3.33
CA GLY A 89 2.49 27.89 4.30
C GLY A 89 3.29 29.19 4.47
N PRO A 90 4.64 29.13 4.53
CA PRO A 90 5.48 30.33 4.70
C PRO A 90 5.58 31.19 3.44
N THR A 91 4.97 30.78 2.31
CA THR A 91 5.16 31.47 1.02
C THR A 91 4.50 32.83 0.92
N LEU A 92 3.75 33.28 1.92
CA LEU A 92 3.18 34.65 1.97
C LEU A 92 3.81 35.52 3.06
N ASP A 93 4.76 34.99 3.84
CA ASP A 93 5.45 35.75 4.88
C ASP A 93 6.33 36.84 4.25
N LYS A 94 6.09 38.09 4.64
CA LYS A 94 6.83 39.26 4.15
C LYS A 94 8.26 39.32 4.68
N ASN A 95 8.53 38.65 5.79
CA ASN A 95 9.85 38.58 6.40
C ASN A 95 10.73 37.50 5.75
N LEU A 96 10.14 36.60 4.94
CA LEU A 96 10.85 35.54 4.24
C LEU A 96 10.97 35.85 2.75
N SER A 97 12.19 36.19 2.33
CA SER A 97 12.51 36.41 0.92
C SER A 97 12.73 35.09 0.18
N ILE A 98 11.62 34.43 -0.18
CA ILE A 98 11.64 33.18 -0.96
C ILE A 98 11.74 33.52 -2.45
N ASP A 99 12.71 32.93 -3.15
CA ASP A 99 12.99 33.22 -4.56
C ASP A 99 12.28 32.25 -5.51
N ALA A 100 12.15 30.98 -5.10
CA ALA A 100 11.64 29.91 -5.94
C ALA A 100 10.81 28.91 -5.15
N ILE A 101 9.90 28.23 -5.84
CA ILE A 101 9.18 27.08 -5.32
C ILE A 101 9.39 25.88 -6.25
N VAL A 102 9.77 24.74 -5.66
CA VAL A 102 9.86 23.46 -6.37
C VAL A 102 8.61 22.64 -6.08
N VAL A 103 7.99 22.16 -7.14
CA VAL A 103 6.71 21.41 -7.10
C VAL A 103 6.79 20.15 -7.96
N SER A 104 5.88 19.23 -7.70
CA SER A 104 5.57 18.14 -8.63
C SER A 104 4.65 18.63 -9.74
N GLU A 105 4.47 17.86 -10.81
CA GLU A 105 3.51 18.20 -11.87
C GLU A 105 2.09 18.41 -11.28
N ASP A 106 1.67 17.53 -10.38
CA ASP A 106 0.35 17.59 -9.73
C ASP A 106 0.16 18.84 -8.86
N SER A 107 1.24 19.39 -8.29
CA SER A 107 1.19 20.57 -7.41
C SER A 107 1.51 21.89 -8.12
N LYS A 108 1.73 21.88 -9.44
CA LYS A 108 2.01 23.08 -10.24
C LYS A 108 0.89 24.12 -10.17
N LYS A 109 -0.38 23.70 -10.30
CA LYS A 109 -1.55 24.59 -10.16
C LYS A 109 -1.59 25.26 -8.78
N GLY A 110 -1.16 24.55 -7.73
CA GLY A 110 -1.04 25.11 -6.38
C GLY A 110 -0.02 26.25 -6.32
N ALA A 111 1.14 26.09 -6.96
CA ALA A 111 2.14 27.15 -7.04
C ALA A 111 1.67 28.37 -7.85
N GLU A 112 0.87 28.17 -8.89
CA GLU A 112 0.25 29.26 -9.64
C GLU A 112 -0.73 30.07 -8.78
N ILE A 113 -1.55 29.39 -7.97
CA ILE A 113 -2.45 30.03 -6.98
C ILE A 113 -1.64 30.82 -5.93
N ILE A 114 -0.53 30.25 -5.43
CA ILE A 114 0.38 30.96 -4.52
C ILE A 114 0.89 32.25 -5.17
N ASN A 115 1.34 32.18 -6.42
CA ASN A 115 1.85 33.36 -7.15
C ASN A 115 0.76 34.39 -7.46
N GLN A 116 -0.48 33.98 -7.69
CA GLN A 116 -1.62 34.89 -7.75
C GLN A 116 -1.78 35.64 -6.43
N LYS A 117 -1.79 34.91 -5.30
CA LYS A 117 -1.95 35.52 -3.98
C LYS A 117 -0.78 36.43 -3.58
N ARG A 118 0.44 36.06 -3.93
CA ARG A 118 1.64 36.90 -3.75
C ARG A 118 1.51 38.23 -4.49
N ARG A 119 1.05 38.22 -5.74
CA ARG A 119 0.82 39.45 -6.52
C ARG A 119 -0.22 40.37 -5.89
N GLU A 120 -1.34 39.82 -5.39
CA GLU A 120 -2.35 40.58 -4.64
C GLU A 120 -1.76 41.28 -3.42
N LEU A 121 -0.83 40.61 -2.73
CA LEU A 121 -0.12 41.14 -1.55
C LEU A 121 1.13 41.97 -1.89
N ARG A 122 1.35 42.28 -3.18
CA ARG A 122 2.53 43.00 -3.70
C ARG A 122 3.88 42.33 -3.37
N LEU A 123 3.88 41.01 -3.22
CA LEU A 123 5.07 40.18 -3.09
C LEU A 123 5.57 39.77 -4.48
N LYS A 124 6.89 39.64 -4.64
CA LYS A 124 7.51 39.16 -5.88
C LYS A 124 7.04 37.73 -6.19
N ALA A 125 6.66 37.45 -7.43
CA ALA A 125 6.31 36.09 -7.84
C ALA A 125 7.52 35.13 -7.68
N LEU A 126 7.26 33.92 -7.20
CA LEU A 126 8.24 32.84 -7.09
C LEU A 126 8.54 32.27 -8.47
N SER A 127 9.80 31.95 -8.73
CA SER A 127 10.13 31.06 -9.85
C SER A 127 9.54 29.68 -9.56
N ILE A 128 8.64 29.18 -10.42
CA ILE A 128 8.06 27.83 -10.29
C ILE A 128 8.93 26.85 -11.06
N LEU A 129 9.47 25.83 -10.38
CA LEU A 129 10.26 24.77 -10.99
C LEU A 129 9.57 23.43 -10.74
N VAL A 130 9.41 22.64 -11.79
CA VAL A 130 8.75 21.34 -11.71
C VAL A 130 9.80 20.23 -11.66
N ALA A 131 9.69 19.37 -10.66
CA ALA A 131 10.58 18.22 -10.50
C ALA A 131 10.24 17.11 -11.51
N PRO A 132 11.25 16.39 -12.02
CA PRO A 132 11.02 15.25 -12.91
C PRO A 132 10.16 14.17 -12.25
N SER A 133 9.18 13.67 -12.99
CA SER A 133 8.36 12.52 -12.61
C SER A 133 9.21 11.25 -12.52
N VAL A 134 8.88 10.40 -11.55
CA VAL A 134 9.54 9.10 -11.35
C VAL A 134 8.51 7.98 -11.48
N TYR A 135 8.83 6.98 -12.28
CA TYR A 135 7.93 5.90 -12.67
C TYR A 135 8.32 4.57 -12.04
N ALA A 136 7.33 3.74 -11.75
CA ALA A 136 7.47 2.38 -11.28
C ALA A 136 7.81 1.41 -12.44
N GLU A 137 8.02 0.14 -12.13
CA GLU A 137 8.34 -0.91 -13.11
C GLU A 137 7.28 -1.09 -14.21
N ASP A 138 6.02 -0.72 -13.92
CA ASP A 138 4.91 -0.75 -14.88
C ASP A 138 4.79 0.51 -15.72
N GLY A 139 5.73 1.46 -15.62
CA GLY A 139 5.71 2.72 -16.34
C GLY A 139 4.70 3.74 -15.81
N SER A 140 3.97 3.43 -14.73
CA SER A 140 3.05 4.37 -14.08
C SER A 140 3.77 5.17 -12.99
N LEU A 141 3.27 6.38 -12.69
CA LEU A 141 3.89 7.28 -11.71
C LEU A 141 3.97 6.62 -10.32
N ILE A 142 5.09 6.80 -9.61
CA ILE A 142 5.20 6.44 -8.19
C ILE A 142 4.42 7.46 -7.36
N SER A 143 3.52 6.98 -6.49
CA SER A 143 2.80 7.83 -5.53
C SER A 143 2.54 7.11 -4.21
N SER A 144 2.40 7.88 -3.13
CA SER A 144 2.03 7.36 -1.80
C SER A 144 0.73 6.56 -1.84
N ALA A 145 -0.21 6.92 -2.72
CA ALA A 145 -1.48 6.19 -2.86
C ALA A 145 -1.24 4.75 -3.31
N ARG A 146 -0.39 4.53 -4.31
CA ARG A 146 -0.04 3.19 -4.81
C ARG A 146 0.71 2.37 -3.78
N ILE A 147 1.58 3.01 -2.98
CA ILE A 147 2.28 2.35 -1.88
C ILE A 147 1.29 1.90 -0.80
N ARG A 148 0.41 2.80 -0.33
CA ARG A 148 -0.66 2.45 0.63
C ARG A 148 -1.60 1.38 0.09
N ASN A 149 -1.89 1.40 -1.21
CA ASN A 149 -2.69 0.38 -1.87
C ASN A 149 -1.97 -0.97 -1.99
N GLY A 150 -0.67 -1.03 -1.67
CA GLY A 150 0.10 -2.26 -1.75
C GLY A 150 0.43 -2.67 -3.18
N GLU A 151 0.40 -1.74 -4.13
CA GLU A 151 0.72 -1.99 -5.55
C GLU A 151 2.23 -2.01 -5.79
N ILE A 152 2.94 -1.03 -5.20
CA ILE A 152 4.39 -0.83 -5.35
C ILE A 152 5.04 -0.55 -4.00
N ASN A 153 6.33 -0.84 -3.87
CA ASN A 153 7.15 -0.35 -2.76
C ASN A 153 7.65 1.09 -3.00
N ARG A 154 8.33 1.69 -2.00
CA ARG A 154 8.89 3.05 -2.06
C ARG A 154 9.88 3.30 -3.21
N MET A 155 10.43 2.24 -3.80
CA MET A 155 11.35 2.30 -4.95
C MET A 155 10.65 2.15 -6.30
N GLY A 156 9.37 1.81 -6.33
CA GLY A 156 8.62 1.55 -7.56
C GLY A 156 8.62 0.10 -8.05
N ARG A 157 9.11 -0.85 -7.24
CA ARG A 157 8.98 -2.28 -7.52
C ARG A 157 7.55 -2.72 -7.28
N LEU A 158 6.96 -3.49 -8.19
CA LEU A 158 5.63 -4.07 -7.99
C LEU A 158 5.67 -5.14 -6.89
N TYR A 159 4.61 -5.20 -6.07
CA TYR A 159 4.43 -6.28 -5.10
C TYR A 159 3.85 -7.56 -5.73
N VAL A 160 3.25 -7.46 -6.91
CA VAL A 160 2.86 -8.63 -7.73
C VAL A 160 3.65 -8.58 -9.03
N ASN A 161 4.50 -9.58 -9.26
CA ASN A 161 5.27 -9.68 -10.49
C ASN A 161 4.30 -9.88 -11.68
N PRO A 162 4.40 -9.09 -12.77
CA PRO A 162 3.52 -9.25 -13.94
C PRO A 162 3.52 -10.66 -14.57
N LEU A 163 4.56 -11.46 -14.36
CA LEU A 163 4.61 -12.85 -14.81
C LEU A 163 3.62 -13.75 -14.03
N TRP A 164 3.36 -13.46 -12.75
CA TRP A 164 2.42 -14.21 -11.92
C TRP A 164 0.96 -13.96 -12.31
N LEU A 165 0.70 -12.92 -13.12
CA LEU A 165 -0.61 -12.68 -13.74
C LEU A 165 -0.77 -13.40 -15.09
N LYS A 166 0.27 -14.09 -15.57
CA LYS A 166 0.28 -14.77 -16.87
C LYS A 166 0.58 -16.26 -16.79
N ARG A 167 1.15 -16.71 -15.67
CA ARG A 167 1.60 -18.09 -15.47
C ARG A 167 1.35 -18.51 -14.04
N ASP A 168 0.95 -19.77 -13.91
CA ASP A 168 0.79 -20.41 -12.61
C ASP A 168 2.16 -20.71 -11.99
N LEU A 169 2.18 -20.73 -10.67
CA LEU A 169 3.34 -21.01 -9.85
C LEU A 169 3.14 -22.33 -9.12
N ILE A 170 4.17 -23.18 -9.12
CA ILE A 170 4.20 -24.42 -8.34
C ILE A 170 5.17 -24.28 -7.19
N LEU A 171 4.69 -24.66 -6.01
CA LEU A 171 5.48 -24.74 -4.79
C LEU A 171 6.57 -25.83 -4.94
N PRO A 172 7.87 -25.48 -4.88
CA PRO A 172 8.94 -26.45 -4.83
C PRO A 172 8.93 -27.22 -3.51
N GLU A 173 9.25 -28.52 -3.56
CA GLU A 173 9.25 -29.40 -2.39
C GLU A 173 10.13 -28.87 -1.25
N ASN A 174 11.29 -28.30 -1.60
CA ASN A 174 12.25 -27.76 -0.64
C ASN A 174 11.76 -26.51 0.12
N LEU A 175 10.66 -25.89 -0.30
CA LEU A 175 10.07 -24.72 0.37
C LEU A 175 8.89 -25.07 1.28
N ARG A 176 8.39 -26.32 1.27
CA ARG A 176 7.27 -26.74 2.12
C ARG A 176 7.57 -26.55 3.61
N GLU A 177 8.79 -26.87 4.05
CA GLU A 177 9.21 -26.68 5.44
C GLU A 177 9.27 -25.19 5.84
N GLU A 178 9.57 -24.30 4.90
CA GLU A 178 9.56 -22.85 5.16
C GLU A 178 8.12 -22.36 5.39
N LEU A 179 7.15 -22.89 4.63
CA LEU A 179 5.73 -22.54 4.72
C LEU A 179 4.99 -23.15 5.92
N LYS A 180 5.55 -24.20 6.55
CA LYS A 180 5.04 -24.69 7.83
C LYS A 180 5.24 -23.69 8.97
N LYS A 181 6.11 -22.70 8.79
CA LYS A 181 6.33 -21.65 9.78
C LYS A 181 5.26 -20.56 9.62
N PRO A 182 4.66 -20.08 10.72
CA PRO A 182 3.65 -19.04 10.65
C PRO A 182 4.23 -17.76 10.01
N PHE A 183 3.51 -17.24 9.02
CA PHE A 183 3.75 -15.96 8.36
C PHE A 183 3.27 -14.76 9.19
N GLY A 184 3.28 -14.86 10.53
CA GLY A 184 2.75 -13.84 11.41
C GLY A 184 2.84 -14.24 12.87
N GLU A 185 2.16 -13.48 13.72
CA GLU A 185 2.07 -13.73 15.16
C GLU A 185 0.97 -14.76 15.45
N ILE A 186 1.24 -15.72 16.32
CA ILE A 186 0.21 -16.65 16.81
C ILE A 186 -0.65 -15.92 17.85
N VAL A 187 -1.96 -15.94 17.67
CA VAL A 187 -2.92 -15.22 18.52
C VAL A 187 -3.99 -16.16 19.04
N GLN A 188 -4.51 -15.87 20.23
CA GLN A 188 -5.61 -16.64 20.84
C GLN A 188 -6.98 -16.00 20.57
N ASP A 189 -7.02 -14.66 20.58
CA ASP A 189 -8.22 -13.85 20.42
C ASP A 189 -8.35 -13.27 19.01
N ILE A 190 -9.59 -13.19 18.53
CA ILE A 190 -9.94 -12.44 17.33
C ILE A 190 -10.56 -11.11 17.75
N LYS A 191 -9.94 -10.00 17.38
CA LYS A 191 -10.49 -8.65 17.63
C LYS A 191 -10.34 -7.80 16.38
N ARG A 192 -11.45 -7.16 15.96
CA ARG A 192 -11.42 -6.09 14.97
C ARG A 192 -11.14 -4.77 15.68
N ASN A 193 -9.92 -4.27 15.54
CA ASN A 193 -9.50 -2.98 16.09
C ASN A 193 -9.41 -1.96 14.96
N GLY A 194 -10.24 -0.92 15.02
CA GLY A 194 -10.25 0.16 14.04
C GLY A 194 -10.87 -0.20 12.69
N ASN A 195 -10.77 0.74 11.75
CA ASN A 195 -11.40 0.66 10.42
C ASN A 195 -10.44 0.07 9.37
N PHE A 196 -9.68 -0.97 9.73
CA PHE A 196 -8.82 -1.68 8.79
C PHE A 196 -9.58 -2.77 8.05
N CYS A 197 -9.09 -3.10 6.85
CA CYS A 197 -9.56 -4.27 6.13
C CYS A 197 -9.14 -5.52 6.92
N VAL A 198 -10.09 -6.41 7.19
CA VAL A 198 -9.87 -7.68 7.89
C VAL A 198 -10.23 -8.83 6.96
N ILE A 199 -9.32 -9.78 6.82
CA ILE A 199 -9.47 -10.97 5.99
C ILE A 199 -9.38 -12.21 6.87
N ALA A 200 -10.34 -13.12 6.73
CA ALA A 200 -10.26 -14.47 7.29
C ALA A 200 -9.92 -15.46 6.17
N VAL A 201 -8.93 -16.32 6.39
CA VAL A 201 -8.50 -17.33 5.42
C VAL A 201 -8.66 -18.72 6.06
N GLY A 202 -9.37 -19.59 5.35
CA GLY A 202 -9.74 -20.94 5.75
C GLY A 202 -11.13 -21.04 6.39
N ASP A 203 -11.80 -22.16 6.14
CA ASP A 203 -13.19 -22.42 6.54
C ASP A 203 -13.42 -22.28 8.05
N VAL A 204 -12.57 -22.92 8.86
CA VAL A 204 -12.66 -22.89 10.34
C VAL A 204 -12.48 -21.46 10.86
N THR A 205 -11.54 -20.71 10.27
CA THR A 205 -11.30 -19.31 10.61
C THR A 205 -12.53 -18.46 10.25
N ALA A 206 -13.01 -18.57 9.01
CA ALA A 206 -14.18 -17.82 8.53
C ALA A 206 -15.43 -18.09 9.38
N LYS A 207 -15.67 -19.36 9.73
CA LYS A 207 -16.77 -19.76 10.62
C LYS A 207 -16.66 -19.11 12.00
N LYS A 208 -15.49 -19.22 12.65
CA LYS A 208 -15.26 -18.60 13.96
C LYS A 208 -15.46 -17.08 13.90
N PHE A 209 -15.04 -16.43 12.82
CA PHE A 209 -15.25 -15.00 12.63
C PHE A 209 -16.73 -14.62 12.52
N ASN A 210 -17.52 -15.41 11.78
CA ASN A 210 -18.95 -15.20 11.62
C ASN A 210 -19.71 -15.44 12.93
N GLU A 211 -19.44 -16.53 13.64
CA GLU A 211 -20.07 -16.86 14.93
C GLU A 211 -19.80 -15.82 16.01
N ASN A 212 -18.63 -15.17 15.96
CA ASN A 212 -18.24 -14.11 16.90
C ASN A 212 -18.58 -12.69 16.40
N TYR A 213 -19.32 -12.56 15.29
CA TYR A 213 -19.73 -11.27 14.71
C TYR A 213 -18.56 -10.29 14.53
N ILE A 214 -17.39 -10.79 14.12
CA ILE A 214 -16.18 -9.97 13.93
C ILE A 214 -16.31 -9.01 12.74
N ASN A 215 -17.23 -9.32 11.83
CA ASN A 215 -17.52 -8.53 10.62
C ASN A 215 -16.31 -8.37 9.72
N GLN A 216 -15.55 -9.42 9.41
CA GLN A 216 -14.47 -9.39 8.43
C GLN A 216 -14.96 -8.93 7.05
N ASP A 217 -14.10 -8.24 6.32
CA ASP A 217 -14.44 -7.65 5.03
C ASP A 217 -14.33 -8.68 3.90
N ILE A 218 -13.38 -9.62 4.01
CA ILE A 218 -13.15 -10.70 3.04
C ILE A 218 -13.01 -12.03 3.80
N SER A 219 -13.57 -13.11 3.25
CA SER A 219 -13.30 -14.49 3.67
C SER A 219 -12.85 -15.31 2.48
N ALA A 220 -11.69 -15.95 2.56
CA ALA A 220 -11.20 -16.88 1.56
C ALA A 220 -11.40 -18.32 2.07
N VAL A 221 -12.12 -19.12 1.31
CA VAL A 221 -12.66 -20.43 1.72
C VAL A 221 -12.63 -21.39 0.54
N ASP A 222 -12.46 -22.69 0.79
CA ASP A 222 -12.44 -23.73 -0.26
C ASP A 222 -13.48 -24.84 -0.05
N PHE A 223 -14.22 -24.82 1.07
CA PHE A 223 -15.18 -25.85 1.49
C PHE A 223 -14.58 -27.25 1.67
N ARG A 224 -13.24 -27.38 1.71
CA ARG A 224 -12.53 -28.66 1.75
C ARG A 224 -11.69 -28.73 3.02
N ILE A 225 -11.90 -29.77 3.82
CA ILE A 225 -11.00 -30.08 4.94
C ILE A 225 -10.49 -31.51 4.76
N ALA A 226 -9.18 -31.67 4.61
CA ALA A 226 -8.52 -32.98 4.48
C ALA A 226 -9.02 -33.85 3.29
N ARG A 227 -9.28 -33.22 2.14
CA ARG A 227 -9.75 -33.89 0.89
C ARG A 227 -11.17 -34.50 0.96
N GLU A 228 -11.97 -34.12 1.96
CA GLU A 228 -13.40 -34.42 2.04
C GLU A 228 -14.20 -33.11 2.16
N GLU A 229 -15.35 -33.03 1.47
CA GLU A 229 -16.28 -31.89 1.56
C GLU A 229 -16.93 -31.89 2.96
N LYS A 230 -16.40 -31.08 3.88
CA LYS A 230 -16.95 -30.96 5.24
C LYS A 230 -18.04 -29.90 5.36
N PHE A 231 -18.15 -29.01 4.38
CA PHE A 231 -19.20 -28.00 4.31
C PHE A 231 -19.87 -28.06 2.96
N THR A 232 -21.20 -28.07 2.94
CA THR A 232 -21.96 -28.13 1.68
C THR A 232 -22.52 -26.76 1.26
N SER A 233 -22.46 -25.78 2.16
CA SER A 233 -23.07 -24.46 1.96
C SER A 233 -22.34 -23.34 2.70
N PHE A 234 -22.48 -22.11 2.19
CA PHE A 234 -21.97 -20.91 2.88
C PHE A 234 -22.66 -20.68 4.23
N SER A 235 -23.93 -21.09 4.37
CA SER A 235 -24.68 -20.98 5.63
C SER A 235 -24.05 -21.76 6.78
N GLU A 236 -23.42 -22.92 6.51
CA GLU A 236 -22.74 -23.70 7.55
C GLU A 236 -21.47 -23.03 8.09
N LEU A 237 -20.88 -22.14 7.29
CA LEU A 237 -19.80 -21.25 7.72
C LEU A 237 -20.32 -19.96 8.37
N GLY A 238 -21.64 -19.79 8.51
CA GLY A 238 -22.25 -18.63 9.15
C GLY A 238 -22.34 -17.36 8.28
N PHE A 239 -22.25 -17.50 6.96
CA PHE A 239 -22.52 -16.38 6.04
C PHE A 239 -24.01 -16.10 5.93
N SER A 240 -24.39 -14.82 5.75
CA SER A 240 -25.81 -14.43 5.69
C SER A 240 -26.44 -14.67 4.32
N GLY A 241 -25.62 -14.77 3.26
CA GLY A 241 -26.05 -14.82 1.86
C GLY A 241 -26.07 -13.46 1.16
N ASP A 242 -25.83 -12.37 1.89
CA ASP A 242 -25.76 -11.02 1.31
C ASP A 242 -24.39 -10.70 0.70
N GLU A 243 -23.39 -11.54 0.97
CA GLU A 243 -22.01 -11.37 0.55
C GLU A 243 -21.83 -11.52 -0.96
N LYS A 244 -20.83 -10.81 -1.50
CA LYS A 244 -20.43 -10.97 -2.90
C LYS A 244 -19.47 -12.16 -3.02
N VAL A 245 -19.87 -13.18 -3.77
CA VAL A 245 -19.00 -14.34 -4.05
C VAL A 245 -18.14 -14.09 -5.28
N ILE A 246 -16.84 -14.31 -5.15
CA ILE A 246 -15.85 -14.31 -6.24
C ILE A 246 -15.15 -15.67 -6.21
N THR A 247 -15.12 -16.37 -7.34
CA THR A 247 -14.45 -17.67 -7.43
C THR A 247 -13.09 -17.54 -8.09
N ALA A 248 -12.09 -18.23 -7.55
CA ALA A 248 -10.75 -18.36 -8.10
C ALA A 248 -10.32 -19.82 -8.18
N ASP A 249 -9.72 -20.25 -9.28
CA ASP A 249 -9.17 -21.60 -9.41
C ASP A 249 -7.76 -21.65 -8.78
N ASN A 250 -7.50 -22.58 -7.85
CA ASN A 250 -6.17 -22.73 -7.27
C ASN A 250 -5.87 -24.19 -6.85
N PRO A 251 -5.36 -25.03 -7.76
CA PRO A 251 -5.00 -26.42 -7.45
C PRO A 251 -3.99 -26.56 -6.29
N ALA A 252 -3.98 -27.75 -5.69
CA ALA A 252 -3.08 -28.09 -4.59
C ALA A 252 -1.60 -27.81 -4.92
N GLY A 253 -0.88 -27.20 -3.96
CA GLY A 253 0.54 -26.87 -4.11
C GLY A 253 0.84 -25.82 -5.20
N SER A 254 -0.15 -25.04 -5.63
CA SER A 254 0.01 -23.99 -6.64
C SER A 254 -0.48 -22.62 -6.17
N ILE A 255 -0.02 -21.58 -6.87
CA ILE A 255 -0.60 -20.23 -6.85
C ILE A 255 -0.84 -19.84 -8.31
N THR A 256 -2.11 -19.82 -8.71
CA THR A 256 -2.48 -19.58 -10.11
C THR A 256 -2.51 -18.09 -10.47
N CYS A 257 -2.42 -17.79 -11.77
CA CYS A 257 -2.64 -16.44 -12.26
C CYS A 257 -4.09 -15.96 -12.08
N ASP A 258 -5.05 -16.89 -12.04
CA ASP A 258 -6.45 -16.57 -11.76
C ASP A 258 -6.61 -16.08 -10.31
N LEU A 259 -6.03 -16.78 -9.33
CA LEU A 259 -6.06 -16.35 -7.93
C LEU A 259 -5.44 -14.97 -7.74
N PHE A 260 -4.25 -14.71 -8.32
CA PHE A 260 -3.67 -13.38 -8.28
C PHE A 260 -4.58 -12.32 -8.89
N SER A 261 -5.18 -12.61 -10.04
CA SER A 261 -6.04 -11.68 -10.76
C SER A 261 -7.31 -11.34 -9.94
N LYS A 262 -7.97 -12.35 -9.36
CA LYS A 262 -9.14 -12.15 -8.49
C LYS A 262 -8.80 -11.34 -7.24
N VAL A 263 -7.66 -11.64 -6.60
CA VAL A 263 -7.21 -10.88 -5.43
C VAL A 263 -6.96 -9.41 -5.80
N LEU A 264 -6.27 -9.13 -6.91
CA LEU A 264 -6.06 -7.74 -7.36
C LEU A 264 -7.39 -7.05 -7.70
N ASP A 265 -8.30 -7.74 -8.39
CA ASP A 265 -9.61 -7.19 -8.77
C ASP A 265 -10.46 -6.82 -7.54
N ILE A 266 -10.38 -7.60 -6.46
CA ILE A 266 -11.06 -7.27 -5.19
C ILE A 266 -10.64 -5.89 -4.67
N PHE A 267 -9.35 -5.55 -4.79
CA PHE A 267 -8.80 -4.31 -4.23
C PHE A 267 -8.72 -3.15 -5.21
N LYS A 268 -9.08 -3.34 -6.49
CA LYS A 268 -9.14 -2.26 -7.49
C LYS A 268 -10.23 -1.23 -7.20
N SER A 269 -11.31 -1.64 -6.54
CA SER A 269 -12.45 -0.77 -6.24
C SER A 269 -12.91 -0.95 -4.81
N ASP A 270 -13.46 0.10 -4.23
CA ASP A 270 -14.15 0.04 -2.97
C ASP A 270 -15.34 -0.94 -3.06
N PHE A 271 -15.47 -1.84 -2.08
CA PHE A 271 -16.59 -2.79 -2.01
C PHE A 271 -17.44 -2.54 -0.76
N ASP A 272 -18.75 -2.48 -0.92
CA ASP A 272 -19.71 -2.11 0.14
C ASP A 272 -20.37 -3.31 0.81
N LYS A 273 -20.13 -4.50 0.27
CA LYS A 273 -20.54 -5.79 0.82
C LYS A 273 -19.30 -6.59 1.19
N ARG A 274 -19.42 -7.43 2.22
CA ARG A 274 -18.40 -8.45 2.51
C ARG A 274 -18.21 -9.36 1.28
N ILE A 275 -16.99 -9.81 1.07
CA ILE A 275 -16.63 -10.66 -0.07
C ILE A 275 -16.29 -12.06 0.41
N ILE A 276 -16.77 -13.06 -0.31
CA ILE A 276 -16.31 -14.44 -0.18
C ILE A 276 -15.45 -14.76 -1.41
N LEU A 277 -14.15 -14.95 -1.21
CA LEU A 277 -13.24 -15.48 -2.21
C LEU A 277 -13.28 -17.01 -2.12
N LYS A 278 -14.13 -17.64 -2.93
CA LYS A 278 -14.24 -19.09 -3.02
C LYS A 278 -13.08 -19.63 -3.85
N ILE A 279 -12.23 -20.45 -3.25
CA ILE A 279 -11.09 -21.05 -3.91
C ILE A 279 -11.47 -22.47 -4.35
N ALA A 280 -11.45 -22.70 -5.66
CA ALA A 280 -11.63 -24.04 -6.23
C ALA A 280 -10.28 -24.77 -6.20
N GLY A 281 -10.00 -25.47 -5.10
CA GLY A 281 -8.77 -26.23 -4.89
C GLY A 281 -8.32 -26.23 -3.44
N GLU A 282 -7.11 -25.74 -3.15
CA GLU A 282 -6.57 -25.60 -1.78
C GLU A 282 -6.33 -24.11 -1.42
N GLU A 283 -6.79 -23.71 -0.24
CA GLU A 283 -6.61 -22.36 0.31
C GLU A 283 -5.23 -22.12 0.95
N ASP A 284 -4.47 -23.15 1.33
CA ASP A 284 -3.23 -23.07 2.13
C ASP A 284 -2.23 -21.98 1.68
N LEU A 285 -2.11 -21.74 0.37
CA LEU A 285 -1.17 -20.76 -0.20
C LEU A 285 -1.81 -19.39 -0.49
N ALA A 286 -3.13 -19.26 -0.37
CA ALA A 286 -3.87 -18.05 -0.72
C ALA A 286 -3.50 -16.85 0.17
N VAL A 287 -2.98 -17.11 1.37
CA VAL A 287 -2.40 -16.08 2.25
C VAL A 287 -1.33 -15.26 1.53
N LEU A 288 -0.51 -15.88 0.65
CA LEU A 288 0.57 -15.17 -0.04
C LEU A 288 0.07 -14.16 -1.09
N PRO A 289 -0.80 -14.53 -2.06
CA PRO A 289 -1.48 -13.56 -2.93
C PRO A 289 -2.22 -12.48 -2.15
N LEU A 290 -2.90 -12.83 -1.07
CA LEU A 290 -3.63 -11.86 -0.24
C LEU A 290 -2.66 -10.84 0.40
N ILE A 291 -1.52 -11.28 0.95
CA ILE A 291 -0.50 -10.34 1.47
C ILE A 291 0.02 -9.43 0.36
N LEU A 292 0.31 -9.98 -0.83
CA LEU A 292 0.91 -9.24 -1.93
C LEU A 292 -0.06 -8.27 -2.61
N GLY A 293 -1.33 -8.64 -2.74
CA GLY A 293 -2.35 -7.83 -3.39
C GLY A 293 -3.13 -6.89 -2.45
N ALA A 294 -3.18 -7.18 -1.14
CA ALA A 294 -3.95 -6.36 -0.21
C ALA A 294 -3.27 -5.03 0.10
N PRO A 295 -4.03 -3.99 0.44
CA PRO A 295 -3.50 -2.72 0.91
C PRO A 295 -2.71 -2.82 2.21
N LEU A 296 -1.80 -1.87 2.44
CA LEU A 296 -1.10 -1.76 3.72
C LEU A 296 -2.09 -1.56 4.88
N ALA A 297 -1.69 -2.04 6.07
CA ALA A 297 -2.48 -2.14 7.29
C ALA A 297 -3.68 -3.10 7.26
N THR A 298 -3.90 -3.82 6.15
CA THR A 298 -4.84 -4.96 6.14
C THR A 298 -4.41 -6.01 7.15
N ILE A 299 -5.36 -6.58 7.88
CA ILE A 299 -5.11 -7.64 8.86
C ILE A 299 -5.65 -8.95 8.28
N ILE A 300 -4.78 -9.95 8.17
CA ILE A 300 -5.13 -11.28 7.66
C ILE A 300 -5.02 -12.27 8.82
N TYR A 301 -6.08 -13.05 9.03
CA TYR A 301 -6.12 -14.13 9.99
C TYR A 301 -6.30 -15.45 9.26
N TYR A 302 -5.45 -16.44 9.56
CA TYR A 302 -5.53 -17.76 8.95
C TYR A 302 -5.11 -18.84 9.93
N GLY A 303 -5.56 -20.07 9.69
CA GLY A 303 -5.17 -21.23 10.50
C GLY A 303 -3.82 -21.77 10.06
N GLN A 304 -2.93 -22.05 11.01
CA GLN A 304 -1.67 -22.75 10.78
C GLN A 304 -1.71 -24.13 11.46
N PRO A 305 -1.47 -25.23 10.72
CA PRO A 305 -1.41 -26.57 11.29
C PRO A 305 -0.44 -26.64 12.48
N ASN A 306 -0.89 -27.23 13.59
CA ASN A 306 -0.14 -27.41 14.84
C ASN A 306 0.30 -26.11 15.56
N ALA A 307 -0.04 -24.92 15.05
CA ALA A 307 0.32 -23.64 15.66
C ALA A 307 -0.91 -22.82 16.08
N GLY A 308 -2.07 -23.03 15.45
CA GLY A 308 -3.32 -22.34 15.77
C GLY A 308 -3.59 -21.14 14.86
N LEU A 309 -4.26 -20.12 15.38
CA LEU A 309 -4.64 -18.94 14.59
C LEU A 309 -3.45 -17.98 14.46
N VAL A 310 -3.13 -17.58 13.24
CA VAL A 310 -2.06 -16.64 12.94
C VAL A 310 -2.65 -15.32 12.47
N LYS A 311 -2.08 -14.21 12.94
CA LYS A 311 -2.39 -12.85 12.52
C LYS A 311 -1.21 -12.25 11.76
N VAL A 312 -1.48 -11.74 10.57
CA VAL A 312 -0.53 -10.97 9.75
C VAL A 312 -1.04 -9.56 9.58
N VAL A 313 -0.19 -8.58 9.86
CA VAL A 313 -0.44 -7.19 9.44
C VAL A 313 0.29 -6.97 8.12
N VAL A 314 -0.46 -6.65 7.07
CA VAL A 314 0.09 -6.33 5.75
C VAL A 314 0.88 -5.04 5.85
N SER A 315 2.20 -5.17 5.79
CA SER A 315 3.19 -4.11 5.84
C SER A 315 4.13 -4.23 4.63
N GLU A 316 4.95 -3.20 4.38
CA GLU A 316 6.00 -3.29 3.37
C GLU A 316 6.92 -4.51 3.64
N ALA A 317 7.29 -4.72 4.91
CA ALA A 317 8.13 -5.85 5.32
C ALA A 317 7.46 -7.22 5.10
N SER A 318 6.17 -7.38 5.44
CA SER A 318 5.47 -8.65 5.20
C SER A 318 5.31 -8.92 3.70
N LYS A 319 5.07 -7.87 2.90
CA LYS A 319 5.00 -7.99 1.44
C LYS A 319 6.34 -8.34 0.83
N ASP A 320 7.44 -7.74 1.29
CA ASP A 320 8.79 -8.08 0.84
C ASP A 320 9.14 -9.54 1.16
N LYS A 321 8.81 -10.00 2.36
CA LYS A 321 8.98 -11.40 2.76
C LYS A 321 8.16 -12.33 1.86
N ALA A 322 6.89 -11.98 1.58
CA ALA A 322 6.01 -12.81 0.76
C ALA A 322 6.50 -12.84 -0.69
N TYR A 323 6.92 -11.69 -1.22
CA TYR A 323 7.47 -11.55 -2.56
C TYR A 323 8.72 -12.40 -2.71
N GLY A 324 9.64 -12.34 -1.74
CA GLY A 324 10.86 -13.14 -1.73
C GLY A 324 10.59 -14.65 -1.70
N LEU A 325 9.52 -15.08 -1.02
CA LEU A 325 9.12 -16.49 -0.98
C LEU A 325 8.49 -16.94 -2.31
N VAL A 326 7.50 -16.20 -2.80
CA VAL A 326 6.79 -16.51 -4.06
C VAL A 326 7.74 -16.45 -5.26
N SER A 327 8.74 -15.57 -5.24
CA SER A 327 9.76 -15.49 -6.31
C SER A 327 10.62 -16.75 -6.45
N LYS A 328 10.66 -17.61 -5.43
CA LYS A 328 11.37 -18.91 -5.50
C LYS A 328 10.50 -20.03 -6.10
N PHE A 329 9.21 -19.78 -6.37
CA PHE A 329 8.32 -20.78 -6.94
C PHE A 329 8.65 -21.02 -8.42
N LYS A 330 8.34 -22.23 -8.90
CA LYS A 330 8.58 -22.59 -10.31
C LYS A 330 7.42 -22.11 -11.17
N LEU A 331 7.71 -21.34 -12.21
CA LEU A 331 6.73 -21.00 -13.24
C LEU A 331 6.38 -22.26 -14.04
N ILE A 332 5.09 -22.54 -14.22
CA ILE A 332 4.66 -23.57 -15.17
C ILE A 332 4.92 -23.02 -16.58
N GLU A 333 5.67 -23.76 -17.38
CA GLU A 333 5.81 -23.44 -18.81
C GLU A 333 4.44 -23.58 -19.47
N ILE A 334 4.09 -22.61 -20.31
CA ILE A 334 2.89 -22.68 -21.15
C ILE A 334 3.08 -23.92 -22.04
N HIS A 335 2.55 -25.06 -21.61
CA HIS A 335 2.30 -26.14 -22.55
C HIS A 335 1.23 -25.55 -23.47
N THR A 336 1.63 -25.24 -24.70
CA THR A 336 0.69 -25.09 -25.82
C THR A 336 -0.30 -26.22 -25.66
N ARG A 337 -1.54 -25.88 -25.23
CA ARG A 337 -2.64 -26.83 -25.26
C ARG A 337 -2.69 -27.29 -26.71
N GLY A 338 -2.29 -28.54 -26.93
CA GLY A 338 -2.29 -29.14 -28.26
C GLY A 338 -3.67 -28.93 -28.85
N TYR A 339 -3.69 -28.32 -30.03
CA TYR A 339 -4.88 -28.21 -30.87
C TYR A 339 -5.41 -29.59 -31.26
#